data_AF-A0AAE6TB15-F1
#
_entry.id   AF-A0AAE6TB15-F1
#
_cell.length_a   1.000
_cell.length_b   1.000
_cell.length_c   1.000
_cell.angle_alpha   90.00
_cell.angle_beta   90.00
_cell.angle_gamma   90.00
#
_symmetry.space_group_name_H-M   'P 1'
#
loop_
_entity.id
_entity.type
_entity.pdbx_description
1 polymer ?
#
loop_
_entity_poly.entity_id
_entity_poly.type
_entity_poly.pdbx_seq_one_letter_code
_entity_poly.pdbx_strand_id
1 'polypeptide(L)'
;MKKPLSNKQKAVLAQLAARAYKKLQNYGCPLPSLEEWRHDETWKATGYTESFTRATQKDYTLIYNRFAAYLGQEAVKDHTYTEMDKALHLLRDSMQRFETGPDYLAEVVRDQLHLPCTGKDVYDQLRKFAQPEHVRHLNYTVINRGRAASRKMAEETGLETYEPHAMPETIPPGGLADHVGAVPVSRSVQDAARRTATPAPEPKTARGWSNTVIIIDEEVQP
;
A
#
# COMPACT_ATOMS: atom_id res chain seq x y z
N MET A 1 -2.41 -20.85 6.49
CA MET A 1 -3.35 -21.44 5.50
C MET A 1 -3.47 -20.52 4.31
N LYS A 2 -3.37 -21.03 3.06
CA LYS A 2 -3.56 -20.20 1.86
C LYS A 2 -5.06 -19.86 1.73
N LYS A 3 -5.39 -18.59 1.53
CA LYS A 3 -6.79 -18.15 1.38
C LYS A 3 -7.36 -18.70 0.05
N PRO A 4 -8.48 -19.45 0.07
CA PRO A 4 -9.11 -19.94 -1.15
C PRO A 4 -9.69 -18.78 -1.96
N LEU A 5 -9.96 -19.01 -3.26
CA LEU A 5 -10.68 -18.05 -4.09
C LEU A 5 -12.09 -17.77 -3.52
N SER A 6 -12.46 -16.48 -3.51
CA SER A 6 -13.83 -16.07 -3.19
C SER A 6 -14.82 -16.51 -4.27
N ASN A 7 -16.10 -16.63 -3.91
CA ASN A 7 -17.15 -16.98 -4.89
C ASN A 7 -17.24 -15.96 -6.04
N LYS A 8 -17.03 -14.68 -5.75
CA LYS A 8 -16.96 -13.62 -6.78
C LYS A 8 -15.82 -13.87 -7.77
N GLN A 9 -14.62 -14.18 -7.27
CA GLN A 9 -13.46 -14.48 -8.12
C GLN A 9 -13.71 -15.72 -8.99
N LYS A 10 -14.27 -16.79 -8.42
CA LYS A 10 -14.62 -18.00 -9.18
C LYS A 10 -15.63 -17.71 -10.30
N ALA A 11 -16.64 -16.89 -10.01
CA ALA A 11 -17.63 -16.48 -11.01
C ALA A 11 -17.02 -15.66 -12.15
N VAL A 12 -16.14 -14.71 -11.83
CA VAL A 12 -15.42 -13.92 -12.84
C VAL A 12 -14.55 -14.80 -13.73
N LEU A 13 -13.77 -15.72 -13.15
CA LEU A 13 -12.95 -16.66 -13.92
C LEU A 13 -13.81 -17.57 -14.80
N ALA A 14 -14.95 -18.06 -14.30
CA ALA A 14 -15.86 -18.90 -15.08
C ALA A 14 -16.48 -18.14 -16.27
N GLN A 15 -16.88 -16.89 -16.07
CA GLN A 15 -17.40 -16.03 -17.14
C GLN A 15 -16.32 -15.73 -18.18
N LEU A 16 -15.11 -15.43 -17.74
CA LEU A 16 -13.97 -15.14 -18.62
C LEU A 16 -13.60 -16.37 -19.46
N ALA A 17 -13.51 -17.55 -18.83
CA ALA A 17 -13.28 -18.82 -19.50
C ALA A 17 -14.35 -19.11 -20.57
N ALA A 18 -15.63 -18.92 -20.24
CA ALA A 18 -16.73 -19.12 -21.20
C ALA A 18 -16.63 -18.18 -22.42
N ARG A 19 -16.24 -16.91 -22.22
CA ARG A 19 -16.04 -15.96 -23.32
C ARG A 19 -14.84 -16.34 -24.18
N ALA A 20 -13.71 -16.69 -23.57
CA ALA A 20 -12.52 -17.14 -24.27
C ALA A 20 -12.78 -18.41 -25.09
N TYR A 21 -13.48 -19.38 -24.50
CA TYR A 21 -13.87 -20.62 -25.15
C TYR A 21 -14.77 -20.37 -26.38
N LYS A 22 -15.80 -19.54 -26.25
CA LYS A 22 -16.66 -19.15 -27.40
C LYS A 22 -15.87 -18.47 -28.50
N LYS A 23 -14.93 -17.58 -28.15
CA LYS A 23 -14.07 -16.92 -29.14
C LYS A 23 -13.24 -17.94 -29.92
N LEU A 24 -12.65 -18.92 -29.24
CA LEU A 24 -11.89 -20.01 -29.88
C LEU A 24 -12.76 -20.94 -30.74
N GLN A 25 -13.98 -21.26 -30.29
CA GLN A 25 -14.94 -22.02 -31.10
C GLN A 25 -15.31 -21.30 -32.39
N ASN A 26 -15.50 -19.96 -32.33
CA ASN A 26 -15.80 -19.15 -33.51
C ASN A 26 -14.66 -19.13 -34.54
N TYR A 27 -13.41 -19.35 -34.13
CA TYR A 27 -12.27 -19.53 -35.02
C TYR A 27 -12.16 -20.95 -35.61
N GLY A 28 -13.11 -21.84 -35.31
CA GLY A 28 -13.15 -23.21 -35.82
C GLY A 28 -12.17 -24.17 -35.14
N CYS A 29 -11.68 -23.82 -33.94
CA CYS A 29 -10.75 -24.68 -33.21
C CYS A 29 -11.51 -25.88 -32.60
N PRO A 30 -11.09 -27.13 -32.86
CA PRO A 30 -11.68 -28.30 -32.23
C PRO A 30 -11.27 -28.31 -30.76
N LEU A 31 -12.22 -27.96 -29.89
CA LEU A 31 -12.01 -27.89 -28.44
C LEU A 31 -12.70 -29.05 -27.73
N PRO A 32 -12.10 -29.56 -26.63
CA PRO A 32 -12.79 -30.47 -25.73
C PRO A 32 -13.94 -29.74 -25.02
N SER A 33 -14.67 -30.40 -24.13
CA SER A 33 -15.75 -29.73 -23.40
C SER A 33 -15.24 -28.48 -22.67
N LEU A 34 -16.12 -27.48 -22.47
CA LEU A 34 -15.75 -26.25 -21.75
C LEU A 34 -15.13 -26.54 -20.38
N GLU A 35 -15.61 -27.58 -19.70
CA GLU A 35 -15.10 -28.00 -18.40
C GLU A 35 -13.68 -28.54 -18.51
N GLU A 36 -13.43 -29.52 -19.38
CA GLU A 36 -12.09 -30.09 -19.59
C GLU A 36 -11.08 -29.04 -20.06
N TRP A 37 -11.47 -28.19 -21.01
CA TRP A 37 -10.62 -27.10 -21.49
C TRP A 37 -10.25 -26.13 -20.36
N ARG A 38 -11.24 -25.75 -19.53
CA ARG A 38 -11.01 -24.87 -18.38
C ARG A 38 -10.09 -25.52 -17.34
N HIS A 39 -10.23 -26.81 -17.09
CA HIS A 39 -9.37 -27.56 -16.17
C HIS A 39 -7.92 -27.57 -16.65
N ASP A 40 -7.69 -27.86 -17.93
CA ASP A 40 -6.38 -27.85 -18.56
C ASP A 40 -5.72 -26.47 -18.53
N GLU A 41 -6.45 -25.41 -18.90
CA GLU A 41 -5.90 -24.04 -18.84
C GLU A 41 -5.63 -23.56 -17.40
N THR A 42 -6.42 -24.02 -16.43
CA THR A 42 -6.17 -23.74 -15.00
C THR A 42 -4.91 -24.45 -14.51
N TRP A 43 -4.69 -25.70 -14.94
CA TRP A 43 -3.45 -26.42 -14.66
C TRP A 43 -2.25 -25.73 -15.29
N LYS A 44 -2.35 -25.31 -16.56
CA LYS A 44 -1.27 -24.57 -17.25
C LYS A 44 -0.95 -23.23 -16.58
N ALA A 45 -1.93 -22.57 -15.98
CA ALA A 45 -1.72 -21.30 -15.28
C ALA A 45 -1.09 -21.48 -13.89
N THR A 46 -1.48 -22.52 -13.16
CA THR A 46 -1.07 -22.70 -11.75
C THR A 46 0.07 -23.69 -11.56
N GLY A 47 0.15 -24.72 -12.40
CA GLY A 47 1.13 -25.82 -12.33
C GLY A 47 0.83 -26.90 -11.29
N TYR A 48 -0.28 -26.81 -10.54
CA TYR A 48 -0.59 -27.77 -9.46
C TYR A 48 -2.08 -28.03 -9.20
N THR A 49 -2.99 -27.28 -9.82
CA THR A 49 -4.43 -27.47 -9.65
C THR A 49 -5.20 -27.25 -10.95
N GLU A 50 -6.15 -28.12 -11.21
CA GLU A 50 -7.09 -27.99 -12.32
C GLU A 50 -8.39 -27.27 -11.91
N SER A 51 -8.67 -27.15 -10.60
CA SER A 51 -9.96 -26.67 -10.11
C SER A 51 -9.88 -25.32 -9.41
N PHE A 52 -10.86 -24.46 -9.69
CA PHE A 52 -11.08 -23.19 -8.98
C PHE A 52 -11.39 -23.38 -7.49
N THR A 53 -11.91 -24.54 -7.07
CA THR A 53 -12.18 -24.80 -5.65
C THR A 53 -10.90 -25.06 -4.85
N ARG A 54 -9.86 -25.56 -5.52
CA ARG A 54 -8.55 -25.86 -4.94
C ARG A 54 -7.54 -24.73 -5.13
N ALA A 55 -7.80 -23.80 -6.05
CA ALA A 55 -6.99 -22.61 -6.29
C ALA A 55 -7.11 -21.58 -5.16
N THR A 56 -6.05 -20.80 -4.99
CA THR A 56 -5.91 -19.80 -3.93
C THR A 56 -5.99 -18.39 -4.49
N GLN A 57 -6.16 -17.39 -3.60
CA GLN A 57 -6.24 -15.99 -4.01
C GLN A 57 -5.02 -15.51 -4.82
N LYS A 58 -3.83 -16.07 -4.55
CA LYS A 58 -2.59 -15.75 -5.30
C LYS A 58 -2.63 -16.24 -6.75
N ASP A 59 -3.40 -17.29 -7.01
CA ASP A 59 -3.51 -17.87 -8.35
C ASP A 59 -4.51 -17.13 -9.23
N TYR A 60 -5.34 -16.26 -8.65
CA TYR A 60 -6.40 -15.54 -9.35
C TYR A 60 -5.86 -14.81 -10.59
N THR A 61 -4.81 -14.01 -10.41
CA THR A 61 -4.26 -13.18 -11.49
C THR A 61 -3.59 -14.02 -12.58
N LEU A 62 -2.95 -15.13 -12.21
CA LEU A 62 -2.36 -16.08 -13.15
C LEU A 62 -3.44 -16.71 -14.04
N ILE A 63 -4.50 -17.24 -13.43
CA ILE A 63 -5.62 -17.87 -14.12
C ILE A 63 -6.38 -16.83 -14.96
N TYR A 64 -6.60 -15.63 -14.42
CA TYR A 64 -7.25 -14.53 -15.13
C TYR A 64 -6.47 -14.17 -16.40
N ASN A 65 -5.17 -13.89 -16.28
CA ASN A 65 -4.33 -13.52 -17.41
C ASN A 65 -4.27 -14.60 -18.49
N ARG A 66 -4.31 -15.87 -18.09
CA ARG A 66 -4.37 -16.99 -19.03
C ARG A 66 -5.61 -16.93 -19.92
N PHE A 67 -6.79 -16.74 -19.33
CA PHE A 67 -8.03 -16.63 -20.11
C PHE A 67 -8.13 -15.30 -20.87
N ALA A 68 -7.66 -14.21 -20.26
CA ALA A 68 -7.62 -12.87 -20.86
C ALA A 68 -6.75 -12.84 -22.13
N ALA A 69 -5.66 -13.62 -22.18
CA ALA A 69 -4.79 -13.74 -23.34
C ALA A 69 -5.53 -14.22 -24.60
N TYR A 70 -6.43 -15.21 -24.48
CA TYR A 70 -7.27 -15.66 -25.61
C TYR A 70 -8.20 -14.56 -26.13
N LEU A 71 -8.61 -13.65 -25.25
CA LEU A 71 -9.41 -12.49 -25.61
C LEU A 71 -8.58 -11.35 -26.22
N GLY A 72 -7.24 -11.40 -26.15
CA GLY A 72 -6.35 -10.35 -26.62
C GLY A 72 -6.21 -9.20 -25.61
N GLN A 73 -6.52 -9.45 -24.34
CA GLN A 73 -6.40 -8.45 -23.26
C GLN A 73 -4.97 -8.44 -22.71
N GLU A 74 -4.51 -7.26 -22.29
CA GLU A 74 -3.21 -7.10 -21.64
C GLU A 74 -3.17 -7.83 -20.29
N ALA A 75 -2.00 -8.37 -19.95
CA ALA A 75 -1.80 -9.07 -18.69
C ALA A 75 -1.89 -8.10 -17.51
N VAL A 76 -2.83 -8.37 -16.60
CA VAL A 76 -2.96 -7.62 -15.35
C VAL A 76 -1.81 -8.02 -14.42
N LYS A 77 -1.05 -7.04 -13.94
CA LYS A 77 -0.01 -7.30 -12.94
C LYS A 77 -0.67 -7.63 -11.59
N ASP A 78 -0.18 -8.68 -10.94
CA ASP A 78 -0.60 -8.97 -9.57
C ASP A 78 0.00 -7.93 -8.62
N HIS A 79 -0.82 -6.98 -8.19
CA HIS A 79 -0.44 -5.97 -7.20
C HIS A 79 -0.72 -6.43 -5.77
N THR A 80 -1.03 -7.71 -5.55
CA THR A 80 -1.20 -8.25 -4.20
C THR A 80 0.14 -8.21 -3.49
N TYR A 81 0.32 -7.23 -2.60
CA TYR A 81 1.50 -7.12 -1.76
C TYR A 81 1.78 -8.45 -1.05
N THR A 82 2.93 -9.07 -1.34
CA THR A 82 3.42 -10.19 -0.53
C THR A 82 3.73 -9.69 0.89
N GLU A 83 3.78 -10.60 1.87
CA GLU A 83 4.15 -10.19 3.24
C GLU A 83 5.53 -9.53 3.30
N MET A 84 6.45 -9.94 2.42
CA MET A 84 7.75 -9.30 2.22
C MET A 84 7.60 -7.89 1.64
N ASP A 85 6.79 -7.72 0.60
CA ASP A 85 6.58 -6.40 -0.02
C ASP A 85 5.93 -5.41 0.95
N LYS A 86 5.01 -5.87 1.80
CA LYS A 86 4.43 -5.04 2.88
C LYS A 86 5.51 -4.63 3.87
N ALA A 87 6.35 -5.57 4.31
CA ALA A 87 7.40 -5.29 5.28
C ALA A 87 8.43 -4.29 4.72
N LEU A 88 8.86 -4.47 3.48
CA LEU A 88 9.78 -3.56 2.79
C LEU A 88 9.16 -2.18 2.57
N HIS A 89 7.87 -2.13 2.23
CA HIS A 89 7.14 -0.86 2.07
C HIS A 89 7.11 -0.07 3.38
N LEU A 90 6.72 -0.71 4.49
CA LEU A 90 6.69 -0.07 5.82
C LEU A 90 8.08 0.36 6.30
N LEU A 91 9.11 -0.43 6.01
CA LEU A 91 10.50 -0.07 6.30
C LEU A 91 10.92 1.17 5.53
N ARG A 92 10.65 1.22 4.22
CA ARG A 92 10.98 2.37 3.38
C ARG A 92 10.26 3.63 3.84
N ASP A 93 8.97 3.51 4.19
CA ASP A 93 8.17 4.62 4.71
C ASP A 93 8.74 5.16 6.03
N SER A 94 9.15 4.27 6.93
CA SER A 94 9.80 4.67 8.19
C SER A 94 11.17 5.31 7.98
N MET A 95 11.99 4.78 7.07
CA MET A 95 13.27 5.38 6.69
C MET A 95 13.08 6.80 6.14
N GLN A 96 12.06 7.01 5.29
CA GLN A 96 11.72 8.33 4.76
C GLN A 96 11.23 9.27 5.86
N ARG A 97 10.37 8.80 6.77
CA ARG A 97 9.86 9.57 7.90
C ARG A 97 10.97 10.12 8.81
N PHE A 98 12.03 9.36 9.00
CA PHE A 98 13.17 9.76 9.83
C PHE A 98 14.37 10.24 9.00
N GLU A 99 14.15 10.58 7.72
CA GLU A 99 15.17 11.08 6.79
C GLU A 99 16.45 10.24 6.76
N THR A 100 16.31 8.94 7.01
CA THR A 100 17.43 8.02 7.12
C THR A 100 17.74 7.49 5.72
N GLY A 101 18.98 7.63 5.28
CA GLY A 101 19.42 7.21 3.95
C GLY A 101 19.51 5.68 3.80
N PRO A 102 19.43 5.14 2.58
CA PRO A 102 19.53 3.71 2.34
C PRO A 102 20.93 3.14 2.64
N ASP A 103 21.99 3.96 2.62
CA ASP A 103 23.34 3.53 3.03
C ASP A 103 23.41 3.16 4.51
N TYR A 104 22.70 3.89 5.37
CA TYR A 104 22.57 3.55 6.78
C TYR A 104 21.85 2.20 6.96
N LEU A 105 20.77 1.97 6.20
CA LEU A 105 20.09 0.67 6.25
C LEU A 105 21.03 -0.46 5.82
N ALA A 106 21.86 -0.24 4.80
CA ALA A 106 22.84 -1.22 4.35
C ALA A 106 23.91 -1.52 5.41
N GLU A 107 24.30 -0.55 6.25
CA GLU A 107 25.16 -0.80 7.41
C GLU A 107 24.48 -1.69 8.44
N VAL A 108 23.24 -1.36 8.84
CA VAL A 108 22.49 -2.16 9.82
C VAL A 108 22.22 -3.57 9.30
N VAL A 109 21.92 -3.73 8.01
CA VAL A 109 21.67 -5.04 7.40
C VAL A 109 22.96 -5.88 7.33
N ARG A 110 24.12 -5.27 7.03
CA ARG A 110 25.41 -5.96 7.09
C ARG A 110 25.76 -6.40 8.51
N ASP A 111 25.44 -5.59 9.50
CA ASP A 111 25.72 -5.88 10.91
C ASP A 111 24.79 -6.97 11.46
N GLN A 112 23.47 -6.83 11.28
CA GLN A 112 22.48 -7.71 11.91
C GLN A 112 22.15 -8.98 11.12
N LEU A 113 22.19 -8.91 9.78
CA LEU A 113 21.81 -10.02 8.91
C LEU A 113 23.01 -10.60 8.14
N HIS A 114 24.18 -9.98 8.25
CA HIS A 114 25.41 -10.38 7.55
C HIS A 114 25.23 -10.52 6.03
N LEU A 115 24.29 -9.75 5.46
CA LEU A 115 24.04 -9.73 4.03
C LEU A 115 24.96 -8.71 3.36
N PRO A 116 25.71 -9.08 2.31
CA PRO A 116 26.53 -8.15 1.57
C PRO A 116 25.61 -7.24 0.73
N CYS A 117 25.41 -6.01 1.19
CA CYS A 117 24.60 -5.01 0.50
C CYS A 117 25.18 -3.60 0.62
N THR A 118 24.76 -2.74 -0.30
CA THR A 118 25.02 -1.30 -0.38
C THR A 118 23.68 -0.54 -0.36
N GLY A 119 23.68 0.78 -0.20
CA GLY A 119 22.43 1.54 -0.23
C GLY A 119 21.65 1.42 -1.54
N LYS A 120 22.30 1.06 -2.65
CA LYS A 120 21.64 0.89 -3.95
C LYS A 120 20.84 -0.41 -4.06
N ASP A 121 21.28 -1.48 -3.43
CA ASP A 121 20.72 -2.82 -3.59
C ASP A 121 20.14 -3.42 -2.30
N VAL A 122 20.22 -2.72 -1.16
CA VAL A 122 19.75 -3.22 0.13
C VAL A 122 18.31 -3.75 0.11
N TYR A 123 17.38 -3.07 -0.57
CA TYR A 123 15.99 -3.53 -0.67
C TYR A 123 15.85 -4.81 -1.51
N ASP A 124 16.63 -4.94 -2.59
CA ASP A 124 16.63 -6.13 -3.43
C ASP A 124 17.28 -7.32 -2.72
N GLN A 125 18.35 -7.08 -1.96
CA GLN A 125 19.01 -8.10 -1.14
C GLN A 125 18.08 -8.60 -0.03
N LEU A 126 17.40 -7.69 0.68
CA LEU A 126 16.39 -8.05 1.68
C LEU A 126 15.25 -8.85 1.06
N ARG A 127 14.76 -8.46 -0.12
CA ARG A 127 13.70 -9.20 -0.82
C ARG A 127 14.13 -10.62 -1.19
N LYS A 128 15.38 -10.82 -1.58
CA LYS A 128 15.90 -12.13 -2.04
C LYS A 128 16.28 -13.06 -0.90
N PHE A 129 16.91 -12.54 0.16
CA PHE A 129 17.60 -13.35 1.16
C PHE A 129 17.05 -13.23 2.58
N ALA A 130 16.30 -12.17 2.90
CA ALA A 130 15.76 -11.99 4.25
C ALA A 130 14.40 -12.70 4.43
N GLN A 131 14.07 -13.01 5.68
CA GLN A 131 12.72 -13.38 6.06
C GLN A 131 11.88 -12.11 6.34
N PRO A 132 10.57 -12.10 6.07
CA PRO A 132 9.71 -10.94 6.33
C PRO A 132 9.79 -10.44 7.78
N GLU A 133 9.97 -11.34 8.74
CA GLU A 133 10.10 -11.05 10.17
C GLU A 133 11.36 -10.23 10.46
N HIS A 134 12.48 -10.54 9.80
CA HIS A 134 13.73 -9.77 9.93
C HIS A 134 13.54 -8.33 9.43
N VAL A 135 12.83 -8.16 8.32
CA VAL A 135 12.51 -6.82 7.78
C VAL A 135 11.61 -6.03 8.74
N ARG A 136 10.66 -6.69 9.43
CA ARG A 136 9.85 -6.06 10.48
C ARG A 136 10.70 -5.64 11.69
N HIS A 137 11.65 -6.47 12.12
CA HIS A 137 12.57 -6.10 13.21
C HIS A 137 13.49 -4.93 12.83
N LEU A 138 13.98 -4.88 11.59
CA LEU A 138 14.71 -3.72 11.07
C LEU A 138 13.84 -2.47 11.12
N ASN A 139 12.56 -2.58 10.74
CA ASN A 139 11.62 -1.45 10.81
C ASN A 139 11.46 -0.92 12.26
N TYR A 140 11.30 -1.80 13.24
CA TYR A 140 11.26 -1.37 14.65
C TYR A 140 12.57 -0.69 15.10
N THR A 141 13.71 -1.17 14.64
CA THR A 141 15.02 -0.58 14.94
C THR A 141 15.12 0.84 14.39
N VAL A 142 14.71 1.05 13.13
CA VAL A 142 14.67 2.38 12.49
C VAL A 142 13.72 3.30 13.25
N ILE A 143 12.51 2.84 13.58
CA ILE A 143 11.53 3.64 14.32
C ILE A 143 12.05 4.04 15.71
N ASN A 144 12.61 3.11 16.46
CA ASN A 144 13.11 3.38 17.81
C ASN A 144 14.27 4.38 17.80
N ARG A 145 15.19 4.24 16.84
CA ARG A 145 16.30 5.18 16.68
C ARG A 145 15.81 6.55 16.22
N GLY A 146 14.91 6.60 15.25
CA GLY A 146 14.28 7.83 14.78
C GLY A 146 13.60 8.60 15.92
N ARG A 147 12.80 7.90 16.73
CA ARG A 147 12.19 8.48 17.95
C ARG A 147 13.22 8.97 18.95
N ALA A 148 14.31 8.24 19.15
CA ALA A 148 15.38 8.67 20.06
C ALA A 148 16.09 9.94 19.56
N ALA A 149 16.36 10.04 18.25
CA ALA A 149 16.94 11.23 17.64
C ALA A 149 15.99 12.44 17.74
N SER A 150 14.69 12.24 17.47
CA SER A 150 13.67 13.27 17.65
C SER A 150 13.58 13.77 19.10
N ARG A 151 13.60 12.86 20.09
CA ARG A 151 13.62 13.23 21.52
C ARG A 151 14.85 14.04 21.89
N LYS A 152 16.03 13.60 21.43
CA LYS A 152 17.29 14.31 21.67
C LYS A 152 17.26 15.72 21.08
N MET A 153 16.78 15.88 19.84
CA MET A 153 16.63 17.20 19.22
C MET A 153 15.65 18.08 20.00
N ALA A 154 14.56 17.52 20.52
CA ALA A 154 13.61 18.26 21.34
C ALA A 154 14.21 18.74 22.66
N GLU A 155 15.00 17.89 23.34
CA GLU A 155 15.74 18.25 24.54
C GLU A 155 16.79 19.36 24.27
N GLU A 156 17.50 19.28 23.13
CA GLU A 156 18.57 20.23 22.77
C GLU A 156 18.04 21.59 22.30
N THR A 157 16.92 21.62 21.60
CA THR A 157 16.32 22.87 21.07
C THR A 157 15.27 23.48 21.99
N GLY A 158 14.80 22.75 23.00
CA GLY A 158 13.68 23.15 23.86
C GLY A 158 12.33 23.22 23.13
N LEU A 159 12.30 22.91 21.82
CA LEU A 159 11.09 22.66 21.07
C LEU A 159 10.77 21.18 21.22
N GLU A 160 9.80 20.85 22.10
CA GLU A 160 9.09 19.57 21.96
C GLU A 160 8.73 19.40 20.49
N THR A 161 9.11 18.26 19.89
CA THR A 161 8.69 17.93 18.52
C THR A 161 7.19 18.07 18.47
N TYR A 162 6.74 19.20 17.92
CA TYR A 162 5.37 19.64 17.96
C TYR A 162 4.52 18.58 17.30
N GLU A 163 3.79 17.80 18.10
CA GLU A 163 2.78 16.90 17.58
C GLU A 163 1.74 17.79 16.90
N PRO A 164 1.51 17.67 15.58
CA PRO A 164 0.64 18.60 14.84
C PRO A 164 -0.82 18.57 15.26
N HIS A 165 -1.18 17.88 16.34
CA HIS A 165 -2.52 17.81 16.91
C HIS A 165 -2.55 18.20 18.39
N ALA A 166 -1.44 18.74 18.93
CA ALA A 166 -1.37 19.23 20.31
C ALA A 166 -2.16 20.54 20.51
N MET A 167 -2.43 21.29 19.43
CA MET A 167 -3.24 22.51 19.49
C MET A 167 -4.65 22.30 18.95
N PRO A 168 -5.70 22.89 19.58
CA PRO A 168 -7.09 22.72 19.17
C PRO A 168 -7.38 23.07 17.70
N GLU A 169 -6.63 24.01 17.13
CA GLU A 169 -6.77 24.47 15.74
C GLU A 169 -6.25 23.44 14.72
N THR A 170 -5.47 22.48 15.19
CA THR A 170 -4.79 21.47 14.37
C THR A 170 -5.35 20.06 14.61
N ILE A 171 -6.34 19.93 15.50
CA ILE A 171 -7.07 18.68 15.73
C ILE A 171 -7.96 18.40 14.50
N PRO A 172 -7.91 17.19 13.92
CA PRO A 172 -8.78 16.85 12.80
C PRO A 172 -10.26 16.89 13.24
N PRO A 173 -11.15 17.48 12.42
CA PRO A 173 -12.56 17.63 12.79
C PRO A 173 -13.25 16.28 12.94
N GLY A 174 -14.04 16.13 14.00
CA GLY A 174 -15.05 15.08 14.19
C GLY A 174 -14.53 13.64 14.24
N GLY A 175 -14.46 13.05 15.45
CA GLY A 175 -14.27 11.59 15.67
C GLY A 175 -12.90 11.02 15.27
N LEU A 176 -12.15 11.67 14.38
CA LEU A 176 -10.77 11.29 14.03
C LEU A 176 -9.77 11.63 15.13
N ALA A 177 -10.06 12.63 15.98
CA ALA A 177 -9.22 12.98 17.12
C ALA A 177 -8.98 11.79 18.07
N ASP A 178 -10.01 10.96 18.25
CA ASP A 178 -9.97 9.79 19.14
C ASP A 178 -9.11 8.65 18.58
N HIS A 179 -8.85 8.65 17.26
CA HIS A 179 -8.05 7.62 16.58
C HIS A 179 -6.55 7.93 16.56
N VAL A 180 -6.15 9.18 16.82
CA VAL A 180 -4.75 9.63 16.74
C VAL A 180 -4.06 9.65 18.12
N GLY A 181 -4.80 9.36 19.19
CA GLY A 181 -4.23 9.28 20.55
C GLY A 181 -3.84 10.64 21.14
N ALA A 182 -4.45 11.73 20.65
CA ALA A 182 -4.18 13.08 21.12
C ALA A 182 -4.54 13.21 22.61
N VAL A 183 -3.54 13.42 23.46
CA VAL A 183 -3.74 13.70 24.89
C VAL A 183 -4.14 15.17 25.03
N PRO A 184 -5.34 15.50 25.55
CA PRO A 184 -5.76 16.88 25.68
C PRO A 184 -4.89 17.61 26.70
N VAL A 185 -4.24 18.69 26.26
CA VAL A 185 -3.47 19.60 27.12
C VAL A 185 -4.42 20.35 28.07
N SER A 186 -4.01 20.57 29.32
CA SER A 186 -4.82 21.22 30.35
C SER A 186 -5.22 22.66 29.98
N ARG A 187 -6.42 23.08 30.41
CA ARG A 187 -6.99 24.41 30.11
C ARG A 187 -6.08 25.58 30.51
N SER A 188 -5.29 25.42 31.57
CA SER A 188 -4.36 26.47 32.02
C SER A 188 -3.26 26.78 30.99
N VAL A 189 -2.81 25.77 30.25
CA VAL A 189 -1.82 25.93 29.17
C VAL A 189 -2.46 26.58 27.94
N GLN A 190 -3.73 26.24 27.66
CA GLN A 190 -4.52 26.84 26.58
C GLN A 190 -4.76 28.35 26.80
N ASP A 191 -5.02 28.75 28.04
CA ASP A 191 -5.23 30.16 28.40
C ASP A 191 -3.93 30.99 28.36
N ALA A 192 -2.78 30.38 28.66
CA ALA A 192 -1.48 31.03 28.58
C ALA A 192 -1.05 31.32 27.12
N ALA A 193 -1.32 30.37 26.21
CA ALA A 193 -1.03 30.52 24.77
C ALA A 193 -1.92 31.59 24.11
N ARG A 194 -3.20 31.69 24.49
CA ARG A 194 -4.11 32.73 23.97
C ARG A 194 -3.70 34.15 24.35
N ARG A 195 -3.08 34.35 25.52
CA ARG A 195 -2.66 35.67 25.99
C ARG A 195 -1.37 36.18 25.33
N THR A 196 -0.57 35.30 24.74
CA THR A 196 0.73 35.66 24.14
C THR A 196 0.68 35.91 22.63
N ALA A 197 -0.40 35.52 21.94
CA ALA A 197 -0.42 35.49 20.47
C ALA A 197 -1.56 36.28 19.81
N THR A 198 -1.92 37.48 20.29
CA THR A 198 -2.88 38.32 19.55
C THR A 198 -2.43 39.77 19.37
N PRO A 199 -1.75 40.13 18.27
CA PRO A 199 -2.03 41.39 17.59
C PRO A 199 -3.32 41.23 16.76
N ALA A 200 -4.10 42.31 16.64
CA ALA A 200 -5.37 42.31 15.92
C ALA A 200 -5.20 41.87 14.45
N PRO A 201 -6.12 41.08 13.88
CA PRO A 201 -6.01 40.63 12.50
C PRO A 201 -6.19 41.81 11.53
N GLU A 202 -5.21 42.03 10.66
CA GLU A 202 -5.29 42.96 9.54
C GLU A 202 -6.35 42.53 8.52
N PRO A 203 -7.00 43.48 7.80
CA PRO A 203 -8.08 43.17 6.87
C PRO A 203 -7.57 42.33 5.68
N LYS A 204 -8.32 41.27 5.37
CA LYS A 204 -8.04 40.31 4.30
C LYS A 204 -7.91 41.00 2.93
N THR A 205 -6.71 41.00 2.36
CA THR A 205 -6.49 41.30 0.95
C THR A 205 -6.87 40.10 0.10
N ALA A 206 -7.82 40.31 -0.81
CA ALA A 206 -8.35 39.29 -1.72
C ALA A 206 -7.28 38.84 -2.72
N ARG A 207 -6.90 37.55 -2.69
CA ARG A 207 -6.23 36.82 -3.79
C ARG A 207 -6.25 35.31 -3.51
N GLY A 208 -6.83 34.51 -4.42
CA GLY A 208 -6.39 33.12 -4.63
C GLY A 208 -7.46 32.02 -4.70
N TRP A 209 -7.90 31.74 -5.93
CA TRP A 209 -8.38 30.47 -6.50
C TRP A 209 -9.46 29.60 -5.80
N SER A 210 -10.68 29.68 -6.35
CA SER A 210 -11.74 28.68 -6.29
C SER A 210 -11.66 27.74 -7.49
N ASN A 211 -11.37 26.45 -7.27
CA ASN A 211 -11.53 25.41 -8.29
C ASN A 211 -12.90 24.76 -8.15
N THR A 212 -13.83 25.20 -9.00
CA THR A 212 -15.11 24.55 -9.27
C THR A 212 -14.88 23.29 -10.10
N VAL A 213 -15.31 22.14 -9.59
CA VAL A 213 -15.35 20.87 -10.33
C VAL A 213 -16.51 20.96 -11.33
N ILE A 214 -16.21 20.93 -12.63
CA ILE A 214 -17.23 20.78 -13.68
C ILE A 214 -17.28 19.30 -14.05
N ILE A 215 -18.43 18.68 -13.79
CA ILE A 215 -18.83 17.37 -14.30
C ILE A 215 -19.41 17.63 -15.70
N ILE A 216 -18.85 17.01 -16.73
CA ILE A 216 -19.45 17.01 -18.07
C ILE A 216 -20.17 15.66 -18.23
N ASP A 217 -21.49 15.68 -18.08
CA ASP A 217 -22.38 14.72 -18.70
C ASP A 217 -22.89 15.38 -20.00
N GLU A 218 -22.59 14.78 -21.14
CA GLU A 218 -23.17 15.20 -22.42
C GLU A 218 -23.63 13.94 -23.18
N GLU A 219 -24.94 13.68 -23.13
CA GLU A 219 -25.63 12.93 -24.18
C GLU A 219 -26.92 13.65 -24.61
N VAL A 220 -26.90 14.04 -25.88
CA VAL A 220 -27.97 13.94 -26.90
C VAL A 220 -29.01 15.08 -27.03
N GLN A 221 -28.83 15.76 -28.17
CA GLN A 221 -29.71 16.53 -29.08
C GLN A 221 -31.22 16.22 -29.11
N PRO A 222 -31.99 16.94 -29.96
CA PRO A 222 -32.03 18.39 -30.21
C PRO A 222 -33.30 19.05 -29.64
#